data_AF-A0AAE3DVZ9-F1
#
_entry.id   AF-A0AAE3DVZ9-F1
#
_cell.length_a   1.000
_cell.length_b   1.000
_cell.length_c   1.000
_cell.angle_alpha   90.00
_cell.angle_beta   90.00
_cell.angle_gamma   90.00
#
_symmetry.space_group_name_H-M   'P 1'
#
loop_
_entity.id
_entity.type
_entity.pdbx_description
1 polymer ?
#
loop_
_entity_poly.entity_id
_entity_poly.type
_entity_poly.pdbx_seq_one_letter_code
_entity_poly.pdbx_strand_id
1 'polypeptide(L)' 'MELDHNSHSVFLVYYHLVMVIKYRRKVRNGKISERAKE' A
#
# COMPACT_ATOMS: atom_id res chain seq x y z
N MET A 1 -20.04 -5.68 1.82
CA MET A 1 -19.31 -4.45 2.19
C MET A 1 -19.46 -4.30 3.68
N GLU A 2 -18.41 -4.59 4.42
CA GLU A 2 -18.36 -4.45 5.87
C GLU A 2 -17.68 -3.11 6.19
N LEU A 3 -18.24 -2.35 7.11
CA LEU A 3 -17.76 -1.01 7.49
C LEU A 3 -16.88 -1.14 8.72
N ASP A 4 -15.74 -0.45 8.74
CA ASP A 4 -14.90 -0.35 9.93
C ASP A 4 -15.40 0.76 10.86
N HIS A 5 -15.17 0.60 12.16
CA HIS A 5 -15.58 1.58 13.15
C HIS A 5 -14.49 1.86 14.18
N ASN A 6 -14.34 3.14 14.54
CA ASN A 6 -13.71 3.57 15.79
C ASN A 6 -14.80 3.92 16.83
N SER A 7 -14.41 4.20 18.07
CA SER A 7 -15.34 4.53 19.19
C SER A 7 -16.37 5.64 18.90
N HIS A 8 -16.10 6.50 17.92
CA HIS A 8 -16.93 7.66 17.55
C HIS A 8 -17.07 7.87 16.04
N SER A 9 -16.63 6.96 15.17
CA SER A 9 -16.82 7.11 13.72
C SER A 9 -16.86 5.78 13.00
N VAL A 10 -17.65 5.70 11.94
CA VAL A 10 -17.73 4.54 11.04
C VAL A 10 -17.20 4.97 9.68
N PHE A 11 -16.34 4.17 9.06
CA PHE A 11 -15.69 4.52 7.80
C PHE A 11 -15.55 3.32 6.88
N LEU A 12 -15.47 3.63 5.59
CA LEU A 12 -15.16 2.68 4.53
C LEU A 12 -14.22 3.35 3.55
N VAL A 13 -13.02 2.82 3.44
CA VAL A 13 -11.93 3.52 2.79
C VAL A 13 -11.30 2.62 1.74
N TYR A 14 -11.51 2.96 0.47
CA TYR A 14 -10.90 2.28 -0.67
C TYR A 14 -9.86 3.18 -1.33
N TYR A 15 -8.61 2.76 -1.28
CA TYR A 15 -7.51 3.46 -1.93
C TYR A 15 -6.79 2.56 -2.93
N HIS A 16 -6.37 3.17 -4.03
CA HIS A 16 -5.43 2.57 -4.98
C HIS A 16 -4.11 3.33 -4.90
N LEU A 17 -3.24 2.90 -3.99
CA LEU A 17 -1.94 3.53 -3.78
C LEU A 17 -0.91 3.05 -4.82
N VAL A 18 -0.24 3.99 -5.49
CA VAL A 18 0.84 3.69 -6.44
C VAL A 18 2.11 4.42 -6.00
N MET A 19 3.17 3.65 -5.77
CA MET A 19 4.49 4.17 -5.38
C MET A 19 5.56 3.82 -6.41
N VAL A 20 6.56 4.70 -6.56
CA VAL A 20 7.63 4.56 -7.55
C VAL A 20 8.98 4.86 -6.89
N ILE A 21 10.02 4.14 -7.33
CA ILE A 21 11.38 4.30 -6.82
C ILE A 21 11.96 5.63 -7.32
N LYS A 22 12.74 6.30 -6.46
CA LYS A 22 13.48 7.52 -6.81
C LYS A 22 14.25 7.34 -8.12
N TYR A 23 14.06 8.27 -9.05
CA TYR A 23 14.65 8.25 -10.40
C TYR A 23 14.26 7.06 -11.30
N ARG A 24 13.22 6.29 -10.96
CA ARG A 24 12.73 5.13 -11.75
C ARG A 24 13.82 4.14 -12.16
N ARG A 25 14.86 4.00 -11.33
CA ARG A 25 15.96 3.07 -11.62
C ARG A 25 15.43 1.64 -11.63
N LYS A 26 15.99 0.79 -12.51
CA LYS A 26 15.68 -0.65 -12.58
C LYS A 26 16.33 -1.43 -11.41
N VAL A 27 16.08 -1.02 -10.17
CA VAL A 27 16.64 -1.63 -8.96
C VAL A 27 15.70 -2.66 -8.33
N ARG A 28 14.59 -2.98 -8.99
CA ARG A 28 13.60 -3.97 -8.53
C ARG A 28 14.16 -5.38 -8.76
N ASN A 29 15.05 -5.82 -7.87
CA ASN A 29 15.52 -7.19 -7.81
C ASN A 29 14.54 -8.05 -6.98
N GLY A 30 14.50 -9.37 -7.18
CA GLY A 30 13.60 -10.31 -6.50
C GLY A 30 13.58 -10.13 -4.98
N LYS A 31 14.76 -10.07 -4.33
CA LYS A 31 14.88 -9.83 -2.88
C LYS A 31 14.26 -8.51 -2.42
N ILE A 32 14.46 -7.44 -3.19
CA ILE A 32 13.91 -6.11 -2.87
C ILE A 32 12.39 -6.10 -3.11
N SER A 33 11.93 -6.81 -4.13
CA SER A 33 10.50 -6.96 -4.43
C SER A 33 9.77 -7.77 -3.37
N GLU A 34 10.37 -8.83 -2.82
CA GLU A 34 9.75 -9.61 -1.74
C GLU A 34 9.61 -8.77 -0.48
N ARG A 35 10.67 -8.05 -0.07
CA ARG A 35 10.59 -7.11 1.06
C ARG A 35 9.61 -5.96 0.87
N ALA A 36 9.25 -5.61 -0.36
CA ALA A 36 8.31 -4.53 -0.65
C ALA A 36 6.84 -5.00 -0.64
N LYS A 37 6.60 -6.32 -0.55
CA LYS A 37 5.26 -6.91 -0.43
C LYS A 37 4.85 -7.16 1.03
N GLU A 38 5.82 -7.20 1.95
CA GLU A 38 5.61 -7.15 3.40
C GLU A 38 5.00 -5.80 3.81
#